data_AF-A0A8H6HNJ9-F1
#
_entry.id   AF-A0A8H6HNJ9-F1
#
_cell.length_a   1.000
_cell.length_b   1.000
_cell.length_c   1.000
_cell.angle_alpha   90.00
_cell.angle_beta   90.00
_cell.angle_gamma   90.00
#
_symmetry.space_group_name_H-M   'P 1'
#
loop_
_entity.id
_entity.type
_entity.pdbx_description
1 polymer ?
#
loop_
_entity_poly.entity_id
_entity_poly.type
_entity_poly.pdbx_seq_one_letter_code
_entity_poly.pdbx_strand_id
1 'polypeptide(L)'
;MKYTGLLLASILPMTLAYEWRVGVGKDETTGRKGKGFDPSVITPQQGDYIAFEFRSGVHSAVQSTFDNPCVGNDGFNSGVHTVADDLDVDAPGLPVVRLLINGSEPLWFFDEAGGLCYQGAVLSVNPTSSQTPTAFIQNAAQPPKPKPSTSTTSSGSAATESPKTESDATKGNNGAASKGIAWLLTAAGLAMGAYGVVA
;
A
#
# COMPACT_ATOMS: atom_id res chain seq x y z
N MET A 1 -65.57 7.14 31.07
CA MET A 1 -64.10 7.03 31.13
C MET A 1 -63.64 6.11 30.01
N LYS A 2 -63.08 6.65 28.92
CA LYS A 2 -62.34 5.87 27.91
C LYS A 2 -61.25 6.79 27.33
N TYR A 3 -60.00 6.54 27.73
CA TYR A 3 -58.83 7.18 27.15
C TYR A 3 -58.27 6.25 26.08
N THR A 4 -58.44 6.63 24.81
CA THR A 4 -57.81 5.98 23.67
C THR A 4 -56.37 6.49 23.58
N GLY A 5 -55.41 5.69 24.02
CA GLY A 5 -53.98 5.98 23.93
C GLY A 5 -53.48 5.75 22.50
N LEU A 6 -53.00 6.82 21.86
CA LEU A 6 -52.30 6.76 20.58
C LEU A 6 -50.85 6.32 20.85
N LEU A 7 -50.52 5.06 20.56
CA LEU A 7 -49.14 4.56 20.59
C LEU A 7 -48.40 5.08 19.34
N LEU A 8 -47.57 6.11 19.51
CA LEU A 8 -46.57 6.52 18.53
C LEU A 8 -45.41 5.51 18.58
N ALA A 9 -45.42 4.54 17.67
CA ALA A 9 -44.26 3.68 17.44
C ALA A 9 -43.14 4.52 16.81
N SER A 10 -42.11 4.84 17.58
CA SER A 10 -40.89 5.47 17.08
C SER A 10 -40.13 4.45 16.21
N ILE A 11 -40.22 4.62 14.90
CA ILE A 11 -39.43 3.82 13.94
C ILE A 11 -38.02 4.42 13.94
N LEU A 12 -37.13 3.86 14.77
CA LEU A 12 -35.71 4.15 14.69
C LEU A 12 -35.18 3.65 13.34
N PRO A 13 -34.60 4.50 12.50
CA PRO A 13 -33.97 4.04 11.27
C PRO A 13 -32.76 3.17 11.64
N MET A 14 -32.87 1.86 11.42
CA MET A 14 -31.72 0.97 11.44
C MET A 14 -30.90 1.27 10.19
N THR A 15 -29.81 2.01 10.34
CA THR A 15 -28.84 2.20 9.26
C THR A 15 -28.13 0.86 9.05
N LEU A 16 -28.50 0.13 8.00
CA LEU A 16 -27.77 -1.06 7.58
C LEU A 16 -26.41 -0.61 7.01
N ALA A 17 -25.32 -1.21 7.50
CA ALA A 17 -24.01 -1.04 6.89
C ALA A 17 -24.03 -1.62 5.47
N TYR A 18 -23.65 -0.82 4.48
CA TYR A 18 -23.54 -1.28 3.11
C TYR A 18 -22.14 -1.87 2.85
N GLU A 19 -22.05 -2.90 2.01
CA GLU A 19 -20.79 -3.52 1.60
C GLU A 19 -20.47 -3.13 0.15
N TRP A 20 -19.45 -2.29 -0.03
CA TRP A 20 -18.89 -1.93 -1.32
C TRP A 20 -17.94 -3.03 -1.78
N ARG A 21 -18.37 -3.88 -2.71
CA ARG A 21 -17.49 -4.85 -3.34
C ARG A 21 -16.59 -4.17 -4.37
N VAL A 22 -15.29 -4.35 -4.21
CA VAL A 22 -14.27 -3.87 -5.15
C VAL A 22 -13.45 -5.07 -5.62
N GLY A 23 -13.52 -5.39 -6.91
CA GLY A 23 -12.70 -6.41 -7.52
C GLY A 23 -11.27 -5.92 -7.72
N VAL A 24 -10.28 -6.65 -7.20
CA VAL A 24 -8.85 -6.34 -7.36
C VAL A 24 -8.26 -7.28 -8.42
N GLY A 25 -7.58 -6.73 -9.44
CA GLY A 25 -7.12 -7.51 -10.59
C GLY A 25 -8.14 -7.57 -11.74
N LYS A 26 -9.03 -6.58 -11.81
CA LYS A 26 -10.03 -6.41 -12.86
C LYS A 26 -9.87 -5.05 -13.51
N ASP A 27 -9.86 -5.03 -14.83
CA ASP A 27 -9.85 -3.79 -15.60
C ASP A 27 -11.28 -3.24 -15.65
N GLU A 28 -11.52 -2.09 -15.02
CA GLU A 28 -12.84 -1.45 -14.90
C GLU A 28 -13.45 -1.08 -16.28
N THR A 29 -12.62 -0.81 -17.30
CA THR A 29 -13.12 -0.42 -18.63
C THR A 29 -13.64 -1.62 -19.42
N THR A 30 -12.96 -2.76 -19.31
CA THR A 30 -13.26 -3.97 -20.08
C THR A 30 -14.05 -5.00 -19.30
N GLY A 31 -14.07 -4.90 -17.96
CA GLY A 31 -14.64 -5.90 -17.05
C GLY A 31 -13.91 -7.24 -17.06
N ARG A 32 -12.70 -7.30 -17.63
CA ARG A 32 -11.91 -8.54 -17.77
C ARG A 32 -10.81 -8.60 -16.73
N LYS A 33 -10.20 -9.78 -16.60
CA LYS A 33 -8.94 -9.97 -15.87
C LYS A 33 -7.93 -8.92 -16.31
N GLY A 34 -7.21 -8.34 -15.36
CA GLY A 34 -6.23 -7.33 -15.67
C GLY A 34 -5.67 -6.70 -14.42
N LYS A 35 -5.40 -5.40 -14.51
CA LYS A 35 -4.88 -4.60 -13.43
C LYS A 35 -5.93 -3.62 -12.96
N GLY A 36 -5.86 -3.26 -11.68
CA GLY A 36 -6.68 -2.21 -11.10
C GLY A 36 -7.83 -2.72 -10.26
N PHE A 37 -8.70 -1.76 -9.96
CA PHE A 37 -9.83 -1.90 -9.06
C PHE A 37 -11.10 -1.62 -9.85
N ASP A 38 -12.10 -2.47 -9.69
CA ASP A 38 -13.42 -2.31 -10.30
C ASP A 38 -14.51 -2.38 -9.22
N PRO A 39 -15.20 -1.26 -8.90
CA PRO A 39 -14.95 0.08 -9.42
C PRO A 39 -13.64 0.70 -8.89
N SER A 40 -13.04 1.64 -9.63
CA SER A 40 -11.81 2.36 -9.22
C SER A 40 -12.08 3.60 -8.37
N VAL A 41 -13.36 3.98 -8.24
CA VAL A 41 -13.82 5.10 -7.41
C VAL A 41 -15.09 4.68 -6.66
N ILE A 42 -15.09 4.88 -5.35
CA ILE A 42 -16.26 4.62 -4.49
C ILE A 42 -16.45 5.74 -3.47
N THR A 43 -17.67 5.87 -2.95
CA THR A 43 -18.02 6.89 -1.95
C THR A 43 -18.78 6.30 -0.75
N PRO A 44 -18.14 5.42 0.05
CA PRO A 44 -18.76 4.81 1.21
C PRO A 44 -19.02 5.79 2.34
N GLN A 45 -20.05 5.52 3.13
CA GLN A 45 -20.36 6.26 4.35
C GLN A 45 -19.65 5.64 5.57
N GLN A 46 -19.54 6.41 6.64
CA GLN A 46 -19.08 5.87 7.93
C GLN A 46 -19.98 4.72 8.36
N GLY A 47 -19.39 3.60 8.74
CA GLY A 47 -20.09 2.36 9.10
C GLY A 47 -20.20 1.35 7.95
N ASP A 48 -19.96 1.76 6.71
CA ASP A 48 -19.90 0.83 5.57
C ASP A 48 -18.63 -0.03 5.62
N TYR A 49 -18.64 -1.11 4.83
CA TYR A 49 -17.45 -1.92 4.56
C TYR A 49 -17.03 -1.80 3.10
N ILE A 50 -15.72 -1.82 2.86
CA ILE A 50 -15.16 -2.18 1.56
C ILE A 50 -14.78 -3.65 1.61
N ALA A 51 -15.27 -4.44 0.67
CA ALA A 51 -14.89 -5.83 0.47
C ALA A 51 -13.99 -5.93 -0.77
N PHE A 52 -12.68 -5.99 -0.55
CA PHE A 52 -11.69 -6.23 -1.58
C PHE A 52 -11.72 -7.71 -1.96
N GLU A 53 -12.18 -8.02 -3.17
CA GLU A 53 -12.31 -9.40 -3.66
C GLU A 53 -11.28 -9.64 -4.77
N PHE A 54 -10.36 -10.59 -4.55
CA PHE A 54 -9.16 -10.74 -5.38
C PHE A 54 -9.42 -11.68 -6.55
N ARG A 55 -9.17 -11.18 -7.76
CA ARG A 55 -9.35 -11.89 -9.02
C ARG A 55 -8.10 -12.73 -9.33
N SER A 56 -8.18 -13.54 -10.38
CA SER A 56 -7.05 -14.36 -10.86
C SER A 56 -5.77 -13.53 -11.04
N GLY A 57 -4.64 -14.04 -10.58
CA GLY A 57 -3.37 -13.33 -10.58
C GLY A 57 -2.83 -13.13 -9.16
N VAL A 58 -1.87 -12.22 -9.03
CA VAL A 58 -1.24 -11.84 -7.76
C VAL A 58 -1.58 -10.37 -7.52
N HIS A 59 -2.31 -10.09 -6.44
CA HIS A 59 -2.87 -8.78 -6.18
C HIS A 59 -2.86 -8.45 -4.68
N SER A 60 -2.85 -7.16 -4.34
CA SER A 60 -3.11 -6.67 -2.99
C SER A 60 -3.91 -5.36 -3.00
N ALA A 61 -4.40 -4.97 -1.83
CA ALA A 61 -4.98 -3.65 -1.58
C ALA A 61 -4.24 -3.04 -0.39
N VAL A 62 -3.37 -2.07 -0.69
CA VAL A 62 -2.52 -1.40 0.31
C VAL A 62 -2.88 0.07 0.36
N GLN A 63 -3.11 0.58 1.56
CA GLN A 63 -3.40 1.98 1.77
C GLN A 63 -2.14 2.82 1.58
N SER A 64 -2.32 3.95 0.89
CA SER A 64 -1.27 4.91 0.59
C SER A 64 -1.74 6.34 0.86
N THR A 65 -1.00 7.31 0.32
CA THR A 65 -1.38 8.71 0.36
C THR A 65 -1.64 9.19 -1.05
N PHE A 66 -2.47 10.23 -1.18
CA PHE A 66 -2.74 10.87 -2.47
C PHE A 66 -1.46 11.26 -3.23
N ASP A 67 -0.44 11.73 -2.51
CA ASP A 67 0.83 12.21 -3.06
C ASP A 67 1.84 11.10 -3.37
N ASN A 68 1.73 9.95 -2.71
CA ASN A 68 2.61 8.80 -2.89
C ASN A 68 1.78 7.53 -3.04
N PRO A 69 1.16 7.29 -4.21
CA PRO A 69 0.19 6.22 -4.37
C PRO A 69 0.77 4.83 -4.26
N CYS A 70 2.00 4.63 -4.75
CA CYS A 70 2.65 3.31 -4.85
C CYS A 70 3.57 2.98 -3.66
N VAL A 71 3.33 3.61 -2.50
CA VAL A 71 4.05 3.36 -1.25
C VAL A 71 3.05 3.26 -0.12
N GLY A 72 3.13 2.17 0.64
CA GLY A 72 2.30 1.96 1.82
C GLY A 72 2.48 3.08 2.85
N ASN A 73 1.40 3.50 3.48
CA ASN A 73 1.42 4.55 4.50
C ASN A 73 1.33 4.01 5.94
N ASP A 74 1.70 2.73 6.14
CA ASP A 74 1.53 1.98 7.39
C ASP A 74 0.06 1.82 7.86
N GLY A 75 -0.90 2.14 6.98
CA GLY A 75 -2.33 1.95 7.20
C GLY A 75 -2.79 0.52 6.86
N PHE A 76 -3.99 0.42 6.30
CA PHE A 76 -4.54 -0.87 5.89
C PHE A 76 -3.66 -1.56 4.84
N ASN A 77 -3.46 -2.87 4.99
CA ASN A 77 -2.81 -3.71 3.99
C ASN A 77 -3.50 -5.09 4.02
N SER A 78 -4.05 -5.53 2.89
CA SER A 78 -4.70 -6.84 2.78
C SER A 78 -3.73 -8.02 2.89
N GLY A 79 -2.45 -7.77 2.62
CA GLY A 79 -1.49 -8.78 2.20
C GLY A 79 -1.66 -9.11 0.72
N VAL A 80 -0.67 -9.83 0.18
CA VAL A 80 -0.69 -10.34 -1.20
C VAL A 80 -1.56 -11.59 -1.26
N HIS A 81 -2.49 -11.61 -2.21
CA HIS A 81 -3.34 -12.76 -2.52
C HIS A 81 -3.03 -13.29 -3.91
N THR A 82 -2.81 -14.60 -4.00
CA THR A 82 -2.59 -15.30 -5.27
C THR A 82 -3.79 -16.18 -5.58
N VAL A 83 -4.39 -15.98 -6.75
CA VAL A 83 -5.52 -16.75 -7.27
C VAL A 83 -5.11 -17.36 -8.61
N ALA A 84 -5.49 -18.61 -8.86
CA ALA A 84 -5.10 -19.32 -10.08
C ALA A 84 -5.58 -18.61 -11.36
N ASP A 85 -4.71 -18.56 -12.37
CA ASP A 85 -4.94 -17.81 -13.61
C ASP A 85 -6.01 -18.42 -14.52
N ASP A 86 -6.40 -19.67 -14.30
CA ASP A 86 -7.39 -20.42 -15.07
C ASP A 86 -8.85 -20.17 -14.63
N LEU A 87 -9.07 -19.58 -13.45
CA LEU A 87 -10.41 -19.26 -12.95
C LEU A 87 -11.05 -18.10 -13.73
N ASP A 88 -12.35 -18.15 -13.97
CA ASP A 88 -13.08 -17.01 -14.56
C ASP A 88 -12.91 -15.72 -13.73
N VAL A 89 -13.03 -14.55 -14.38
CA VAL A 89 -12.80 -13.25 -13.72
C VAL A 89 -13.61 -13.13 -12.42
N ASP A 90 -14.91 -13.36 -12.46
CA ASP A 90 -15.79 -13.27 -11.29
C ASP A 90 -16.20 -14.66 -10.79
N ALA A 91 -15.26 -15.61 -10.73
CA ALA A 91 -15.49 -16.93 -10.17
C ALA A 91 -16.03 -16.84 -8.71
N PRO A 92 -16.89 -17.78 -8.27
CA PRO A 92 -17.38 -17.78 -6.89
C PRO A 92 -16.27 -18.18 -5.90
N GLY A 93 -16.36 -17.67 -4.67
CA GLY A 93 -15.47 -18.08 -3.57
C GLY A 93 -14.06 -17.49 -3.61
N LEU A 94 -13.86 -16.42 -4.38
CA LEU A 94 -12.61 -15.67 -4.41
C LEU A 94 -12.24 -15.10 -3.03
N PRO A 95 -10.94 -14.92 -2.72
CA PRO A 95 -10.51 -14.34 -1.45
C PRO A 95 -11.11 -12.94 -1.26
N VAL A 96 -11.57 -12.65 -0.04
CA VAL A 96 -12.10 -11.33 0.33
C VAL A 96 -11.44 -10.83 1.61
N VAL A 97 -10.96 -9.59 1.59
CA VAL A 97 -10.55 -8.86 2.80
C VAL A 97 -11.43 -7.63 2.97
N ARG A 98 -11.90 -7.40 4.20
CA ARG A 98 -12.85 -6.32 4.52
C ARG A 98 -12.18 -5.20 5.30
N LEU A 99 -12.51 -3.97 4.95
CA LEU A 99 -12.15 -2.75 5.68
C LEU A 99 -13.41 -2.03 6.15
N LEU A 100 -13.53 -1.78 7.45
CA LEU A 100 -14.57 -0.92 8.03
C LEU A 100 -14.23 0.56 7.77
N ILE A 101 -15.20 1.32 7.29
CA ILE A 101 -15.06 2.75 7.02
C ILE A 101 -15.43 3.55 8.27
N ASN A 102 -14.42 4.20 8.85
CA ASN A 102 -14.57 4.93 10.12
C ASN A 102 -14.93 6.40 9.96
N GLY A 103 -14.95 6.94 8.73
CA GLY A 103 -15.24 8.35 8.45
C GLY A 103 -15.41 8.62 6.96
N SER A 104 -15.63 9.88 6.61
CA SER A 104 -15.83 10.33 5.22
C SER A 104 -14.56 10.90 4.56
N GLU A 105 -13.42 10.84 5.26
CA GLU A 105 -12.15 11.33 4.72
C GLU A 105 -11.68 10.51 3.51
N PRO A 106 -10.95 11.12 2.56
CA PRO A 106 -10.43 10.40 1.40
C PRO A 106 -9.45 9.29 1.80
N LEU A 107 -9.64 8.10 1.26
CA LEU A 107 -8.70 6.99 1.39
C LEU A 107 -8.19 6.59 0.00
N TRP A 108 -6.93 6.18 -0.04
CA TRP A 108 -6.18 5.96 -1.26
C TRP A 108 -5.55 4.57 -1.19
N PHE A 109 -5.79 3.75 -2.20
CA PHE A 109 -5.25 2.38 -2.22
C PHE A 109 -4.56 2.08 -3.54
N PHE A 110 -3.62 1.15 -3.50
CA PHE A 110 -2.93 0.63 -4.66
C PHE A 110 -2.74 -0.88 -4.57
N ASP A 111 -2.48 -1.48 -5.73
CA ASP A 111 -2.00 -2.86 -5.83
C ASP A 111 -0.46 -2.87 -5.90
N GLU A 112 0.17 -3.54 -4.93
CA GLU A 112 1.63 -3.57 -4.83
C GLU A 112 2.29 -4.58 -5.78
N ALA A 113 1.49 -5.44 -6.41
CA ALA A 113 2.00 -6.49 -7.28
C ALA A 113 2.63 -5.92 -8.56
N GLY A 114 3.83 -6.42 -8.90
CA GLY A 114 4.42 -6.33 -10.24
C GLY A 114 4.56 -4.92 -10.83
N GLY A 115 4.55 -3.86 -10.01
CA GLY A 115 4.57 -2.47 -10.48
C GLY A 115 3.26 -2.02 -11.15
N LEU A 116 2.16 -2.74 -10.97
CA LEU A 116 0.85 -2.41 -11.54
C LEU A 116 0.33 -1.05 -11.07
N CYS A 117 0.68 -0.62 -9.86
CA CYS A 117 0.36 0.73 -9.37
C CYS A 117 0.83 1.84 -10.32
N TYR A 118 2.07 1.76 -10.83
CA TYR A 118 2.61 2.75 -11.77
C TYR A 118 1.87 2.77 -13.12
N GLN A 119 1.04 1.76 -13.38
CA GLN A 119 0.20 1.65 -14.57
C GLN A 119 -1.27 2.00 -14.27
N GLY A 120 -1.57 2.57 -13.11
CA GLY A 120 -2.91 3.01 -12.72
C GLY A 120 -3.72 2.00 -11.92
N ALA A 121 -3.11 0.95 -11.36
CA ALA A 121 -3.81 0.04 -10.45
C ALA A 121 -4.00 0.69 -9.07
N VAL A 122 -4.94 1.64 -9.00
CA VAL A 122 -5.23 2.45 -7.82
C VAL A 122 -6.73 2.62 -7.60
N LEU A 123 -7.15 2.79 -6.35
CA LEU A 123 -8.54 3.02 -5.93
C LEU A 123 -8.65 4.32 -5.14
N SER A 124 -9.64 5.13 -5.50
CA SER A 124 -10.00 6.37 -4.82
C SER A 124 -11.29 6.18 -4.01
N VAL A 125 -11.21 6.36 -2.69
CA VAL A 125 -12.36 6.25 -1.80
C VAL A 125 -12.67 7.63 -1.25
N ASN A 126 -13.93 8.08 -1.38
CA ASN A 126 -14.36 9.43 -0.97
C ASN A 126 -13.46 10.57 -1.51
N PRO A 127 -13.12 10.60 -2.82
CA PRO A 127 -12.29 11.68 -3.37
C PRO A 127 -12.99 13.04 -3.25
N THR A 128 -12.18 14.11 -3.23
CA THR A 128 -12.68 15.48 -3.17
C THR A 128 -12.52 16.20 -4.51
N SER A 129 -13.06 17.41 -4.62
CA SER A 129 -12.86 18.24 -5.82
C SER A 129 -11.39 18.66 -6.02
N SER A 130 -10.59 18.72 -4.95
CA SER A 130 -9.16 19.06 -5.01
C SER A 130 -8.26 17.84 -5.13
N GLN A 131 -8.69 16.67 -4.63
CA GLN A 131 -8.00 15.40 -4.76
C GLN A 131 -8.82 14.46 -5.62
N THR A 132 -8.61 14.53 -6.93
CA THR A 132 -9.41 13.79 -7.91
C THR A 132 -8.82 12.41 -8.21
N PRO A 133 -9.64 11.43 -8.61
CA PRO A 133 -9.15 10.13 -9.06
C PRO A 133 -8.15 10.22 -10.23
N THR A 134 -8.40 11.14 -11.17
CA THR A 134 -7.49 11.39 -12.29
C THR A 134 -6.12 11.87 -11.81
N ALA A 135 -6.08 12.80 -10.86
CA ALA A 135 -4.82 13.26 -10.28
C ALA A 135 -4.11 12.16 -9.49
N PHE A 136 -4.85 11.28 -8.81
CA PHE A 136 -4.27 10.13 -8.11
C PHE A 136 -3.61 9.14 -9.08
N ILE A 137 -4.25 8.82 -10.21
CA ILE A 137 -3.65 8.01 -11.29
C ILE A 137 -2.39 8.68 -11.85
N GLN A 138 -2.41 10.01 -12.05
CA GLN A 138 -1.24 10.76 -12.52
C GLN A 138 -0.09 10.72 -11.50
N ASN A 139 -0.38 10.86 -10.21
CA ASN A 139 0.61 10.73 -9.15
C ASN A 139 1.19 9.32 -9.10
N ALA A 140 0.38 8.30 -9.38
CA ALA A 140 0.82 6.90 -9.35
C ALA A 140 1.82 6.59 -10.46
N ALA A 141 1.72 7.27 -11.61
CA ALA A 141 2.67 7.13 -12.71
C ALA A 141 4.05 7.76 -12.44
N GLN A 142 4.25 8.43 -11.30
CA GLN A 142 5.49 9.09 -10.93
C GLN A 142 6.25 8.31 -9.84
N PRO A 143 7.59 8.44 -9.79
CA PRO A 143 8.36 7.89 -8.67
C PRO A 143 7.93 8.53 -7.33
N PRO A 144 8.04 7.79 -6.21
CA PRO A 144 7.65 8.31 -4.90
C PRO A 144 8.40 9.59 -4.54
N LYS A 145 7.67 10.56 -3.99
CA LYS A 145 8.25 11.76 -3.37
C LYS A 145 8.88 11.35 -2.03
N PRO A 146 10.01 11.95 -1.63
CA PRO A 146 10.58 11.74 -0.30
C PRO A 146 9.54 12.04 0.77
N LYS A 147 9.44 11.18 1.79
CA LYS A 147 8.61 11.45 2.97
C LYS A 147 9.11 12.77 3.58
N PRO A 148 8.22 13.74 3.89
CA PRO A 148 8.64 14.94 4.59
C PRO A 148 9.31 14.53 5.90
N SER A 149 10.59 14.83 6.04
CA SER A 149 11.31 14.59 7.30
C SER A 149 10.70 15.51 8.35
N THR A 150 9.93 14.96 9.28
CA THR A 150 9.60 15.66 10.52
C THR A 150 10.88 15.73 11.35
N SER A 151 11.67 16.78 11.16
CA SER A 151 12.76 17.10 12.08
C SER A 151 12.12 17.53 13.40
N THR A 152 12.02 16.61 14.35
CA THR A 152 11.76 16.95 15.74
C THR A 152 12.96 17.76 16.23
N THR A 153 12.85 19.09 16.19
CA THR A 153 13.80 20.00 16.83
C THR A 153 13.63 19.85 18.34
N SER A 154 14.34 18.90 18.93
CA SER A 154 14.53 18.86 20.37
C SER A 154 15.43 20.04 20.76
N SER A 155 14.82 21.17 21.12
CA SER A 155 15.49 22.22 21.89
C SER A 155 15.81 21.69 23.29
N GLY A 156 16.94 21.00 23.42
CA GLY A 156 17.55 20.68 24.71
C GLY A 156 18.39 21.86 25.18
N SER A 157 17.92 22.56 26.20
CA SER A 157 18.66 23.61 26.92
C SER A 157 20.03 23.13 27.40
N ALA A 158 21.00 24.02 27.27
CA ALA A 158 22.36 23.87 27.76
C ALA A 158 22.43 23.71 29.29
N ALA A 159 23.33 22.84 29.75
CA ALA A 159 23.94 22.92 31.06
C ALA A 159 25.45 22.70 30.91
N THR A 160 26.20 23.71 31.37
CA THR A 160 27.66 23.80 31.45
C THR A 160 28.14 23.20 32.76
N GLU A 161 29.13 22.29 32.75
CA GLU A 161 30.37 22.35 33.55
C GLU A 161 31.29 21.13 33.34
N SER A 162 32.59 21.37 33.50
CA SER A 162 33.77 20.49 33.40
C SER A 162 34.75 20.95 34.51
N PRO A 163 35.92 20.34 34.84
CA PRO A 163 36.43 18.97 34.70
C PRO A 163 36.97 18.38 36.04
N LYS A 164 37.34 17.09 36.10
CA LYS A 164 38.41 16.59 36.99
C LYS A 164 39.30 15.56 36.31
N THR A 165 40.60 15.76 36.46
CA THR A 165 41.75 15.04 35.89
C THR A 165 42.37 14.07 36.92
N GLU A 166 43.27 13.20 36.42
CA GLU A 166 44.32 12.42 37.12
C GLU A 166 43.88 11.11 37.83
N SER A 167 44.59 9.96 37.80
CA SER A 167 45.87 9.51 37.22
C SER A 167 45.92 7.96 37.41
N ASP A 168 46.24 7.15 36.39
CA ASP A 168 47.56 6.53 36.10
C ASP A 168 47.63 5.01 36.45
N ALA A 169 48.48 4.31 35.70
CA ALA A 169 49.12 3.00 35.89
C ALA A 169 48.58 1.74 35.18
N THR A 170 49.00 1.60 33.91
CA THR A 170 49.89 0.55 33.35
C THR A 170 49.67 -0.93 33.71
N LYS A 171 49.52 -1.81 32.69
CA LYS A 171 50.48 -2.86 32.25
C LYS A 171 49.81 -3.96 31.41
N GLY A 172 50.44 -4.35 30.28
CA GLY A 172 50.32 -5.72 29.75
C GLY A 172 50.22 -5.88 28.23
N ASN A 173 51.36 -5.97 27.56
CA ASN A 173 51.56 -6.38 26.16
C ASN A 173 50.81 -7.67 25.76
N ASN A 174 50.42 -7.78 24.48
CA ASN A 174 51.11 -8.58 23.44
C ASN A 174 50.19 -8.74 22.19
N GLY A 175 50.78 -8.52 21.01
CA GLY A 175 50.06 -8.53 19.73
C GLY A 175 49.76 -9.92 19.17
N ALA A 176 48.95 -9.93 18.09
CA ALA A 176 49.11 -10.83 16.96
C ALA A 176 48.19 -10.38 15.81
N ALA A 177 48.76 -10.35 14.61
CA ALA A 177 48.10 -10.10 13.35
C ALA A 177 47.49 -11.40 12.75
N SER A 178 46.40 -11.27 12.00
CA SER A 178 46.06 -12.16 10.86
C SER A 178 45.10 -11.40 9.93
N LYS A 179 45.50 -10.88 8.76
CA LYS A 179 45.79 -11.53 7.46
C LYS A 179 44.66 -12.42 6.91
N GLY A 180 44.20 -12.02 5.71
CA GLY A 180 43.58 -12.87 4.67
C GLY A 180 42.12 -13.20 4.90
N ILE A 181 41.21 -13.19 3.91
CA ILE A 181 41.33 -13.96 2.66
C ILE A 181 40.68 -13.18 1.50
N ALA A 182 41.42 -13.12 0.40
CA ALA A 182 40.99 -12.71 -0.92
C ALA A 182 40.36 -13.90 -1.67
N TRP A 183 39.36 -13.64 -2.52
CA TRP A 183 38.97 -14.56 -3.60
C TRP A 183 38.95 -13.79 -4.92
N LEU A 184 39.96 -14.09 -5.75
CA LEU A 184 40.05 -13.82 -7.18
C LEU A 184 39.68 -15.12 -7.90
N LEU A 185 38.75 -15.07 -8.85
CA LEU A 185 38.70 -16.03 -9.96
C LEU A 185 38.34 -15.29 -11.26
N THR A 186 39.29 -15.33 -12.19
CA THR A 186 39.19 -14.96 -13.61
C THR A 186 39.32 -16.22 -14.46
N ALA A 187 38.46 -16.39 -15.47
CA ALA A 187 38.73 -17.04 -16.78
C ALA A 187 37.43 -16.96 -17.61
N ALA A 188 37.34 -16.20 -18.72
CA ALA A 188 37.88 -16.43 -20.07
C ALA A 188 37.11 -17.49 -20.89
N GLY A 189 36.57 -17.10 -22.06
CA GLY A 189 36.12 -18.05 -23.09
C GLY A 189 35.16 -17.50 -24.15
N LEU A 190 35.68 -17.24 -25.35
CA LEU A 190 35.04 -16.84 -26.62
C LEU A 190 33.97 -17.82 -27.15
N ALA A 191 32.99 -17.30 -27.92
CA ALA A 191 32.50 -17.94 -29.15
C ALA A 191 31.79 -16.95 -30.09
N MET A 192 32.06 -17.09 -31.39
CA MET A 192 31.66 -16.24 -32.51
C MET A 192 30.33 -16.67 -33.15
N GLY A 193 29.59 -15.70 -33.70
CA GLY A 193 29.01 -15.79 -35.06
C GLY A 193 27.59 -16.34 -35.23
N ALA A 194 26.69 -15.49 -35.76
CA ALA A 194 25.80 -15.84 -36.88
C ALA A 194 25.25 -14.56 -37.55
N TYR A 195 25.54 -14.43 -38.84
CA TYR A 195 24.97 -13.48 -39.81
C TYR A 195 23.67 -14.07 -40.42
N GLY A 196 22.80 -13.22 -40.98
CA GLY A 196 21.77 -13.59 -41.98
C GLY A 196 20.41 -12.93 -41.72
N VAL A 197 20.15 -11.68 -42.15
CA VAL A 197 19.77 -11.20 -43.51
C VAL A 197 18.32 -11.53 -43.91
N VAL A 198 17.50 -10.48 -43.86
CA VAL A 198 16.47 -10.00 -44.81
C VAL A 198 16.00 -10.96 -45.92
N ALA A 199 14.70 -11.28 -45.88
CA ALA A 199 13.78 -11.26 -47.02
C ALA A 199 12.34 -11.14 -46.46
#